data_AF-A0A960K0H3-F1
#
_entry.id   AF-A0A960K0H3-F1
#
_cell.length_a   1.000
_cell.length_b   1.000
_cell.length_c   1.000
_cell.angle_alpha   90.00
_cell.angle_beta   90.00
_cell.angle_gamma   90.00
#
_symmetry.space_group_name_H-M   'P 1'
#
loop_
_entity.id
_entity.type
_entity.pdbx_description
1 polymer ?
#
loop_
_entity_poly.entity_id
_entity_poly.type
_entity_poly.pdbx_seq_one_letter_code
_entity_poly.pdbx_strand_id
1 'polypeptide(L)'
;MILGELSGPPLLPTDRVGLATVLLALACLVGCGPREPATPHYENLVVVLVDTLRSDHLPSYGYERDTAPYLAELAAEGIQVQGYSASSWTKASVGTLLTGLYPQRHQAISRSDSLPAEVPYLPQVLAGHGFSTAAYVGNKNVGWAFGFERGYSEFYQYRPASKVDAPVVTDRSLSLADGLEPPFFLYAHYVDPHDPYKPAEDWPDPEVEALAAVQPRFFQG
;
A
#
# COMPACT_ATOMS: atom_id res chain seq x y z
N MET A 1 -44.17 -70.03 50.52
CA MET A 1 -42.97 -69.39 51.07
C MET A 1 -42.08 -69.07 49.88
N ILE A 2 -42.05 -67.81 49.45
CA ILE A 2 -41.41 -67.33 48.22
C ILE A 2 -40.26 -66.40 48.62
N LEU A 3 -39.24 -66.29 47.74
CA LEU A 3 -38.15 -65.31 47.62
C LEU A 3 -36.82 -65.76 48.25
N GLY A 4 -35.66 -65.70 47.57
CA GLY A 4 -35.33 -65.23 46.22
C GLY A 4 -33.81 -65.36 45.99
N GLU A 5 -33.40 -65.81 44.81
CA GLU A 5 -31.99 -65.77 44.38
C GLU A 5 -31.68 -64.40 43.81
N LEU A 6 -30.64 -63.75 44.34
CA LEU A 6 -30.10 -62.50 43.81
C LEU A 6 -29.13 -62.81 42.67
N SER A 7 -29.53 -62.49 41.45
CA SER A 7 -28.67 -62.47 40.28
C SER A 7 -27.75 -61.24 40.31
N GLY A 8 -26.43 -61.45 40.24
CA GLY A 8 -25.45 -60.38 40.07
C GLY A 8 -25.52 -59.75 38.66
N PRO A 9 -25.10 -58.49 38.49
CA PRO A 9 -25.12 -57.82 37.19
C PRO A 9 -24.11 -58.45 36.22
N PRO A 10 -24.37 -58.40 34.89
CA PRO A 10 -23.44 -58.94 33.91
C PRO A 10 -22.18 -58.07 33.83
N LEU A 11 -21.02 -58.71 33.76
CA LEU A 11 -19.74 -58.04 33.51
C LEU A 11 -19.72 -57.53 32.06
N LEU A 12 -19.48 -56.22 31.89
CA LEU A 12 -19.31 -55.62 30.57
C LEU A 12 -17.97 -56.05 29.94
N PRO A 13 -17.88 -56.24 28.61
CA PRO A 13 -16.65 -56.62 27.94
C PRO A 13 -15.64 -55.45 27.93
N THR A 14 -14.45 -55.69 28.50
CA THR A 14 -13.39 -54.68 28.73
C THR A 14 -12.56 -54.31 27.50
N ASP A 15 -12.75 -54.97 26.36
CA ASP A 15 -11.72 -54.99 25.31
C ASP A 15 -11.92 -53.93 24.20
N ARG A 16 -13.03 -53.17 24.24
CA ARG A 16 -13.34 -52.18 23.18
C ARG A 16 -13.11 -50.72 23.60
N VAL A 17 -12.95 -50.45 24.88
CA VAL A 17 -12.73 -49.08 25.39
C VAL A 17 -11.29 -48.62 25.13
N GLY A 18 -10.31 -49.51 25.27
CA GLY A 18 -8.89 -49.15 25.12
C GLY A 18 -8.48 -48.65 23.73
N LEU A 19 -9.02 -49.24 22.66
CA LEU A 19 -8.63 -48.88 21.28
C LEU A 19 -9.22 -47.53 20.84
N ALA A 20 -10.47 -47.23 21.24
CA ALA A 20 -11.12 -45.97 20.93
C ALA A 20 -10.46 -44.78 21.64
N THR A 21 -10.01 -44.97 22.89
CA THR A 21 -9.31 -43.92 23.65
C THR A 21 -7.92 -43.64 23.11
N VAL A 22 -7.19 -44.67 22.65
CA VAL A 22 -5.87 -44.50 22.01
C VAL A 22 -5.99 -43.78 20.67
N LEU A 23 -6.99 -44.11 19.84
CA LEU A 23 -7.22 -43.44 18.56
C LEU A 23 -7.62 -41.97 18.73
N LEU A 24 -8.41 -41.64 19.75
CA LEU A 24 -8.79 -40.25 20.06
C LEU A 24 -7.60 -39.42 20.57
N ALA A 25 -6.72 -40.02 21.39
CA ALA A 25 -5.52 -39.38 21.89
C ALA A 25 -4.48 -39.13 20.76
N LEU A 26 -4.35 -40.05 19.80
CA LEU A 26 -3.53 -39.83 18.60
C LEU A 26 -4.12 -38.74 17.69
N ALA A 27 -5.44 -38.66 17.54
CA ALA A 27 -6.09 -37.60 16.75
C ALA A 27 -5.87 -36.20 17.36
N CYS A 28 -5.81 -36.08 18.69
CA CYS A 28 -5.49 -34.82 19.36
C CYS A 28 -4.02 -34.39 19.20
N LEU A 29 -3.09 -35.32 19.04
CA LEU A 29 -1.66 -35.02 18.82
C LEU A 29 -1.36 -34.56 17.39
N VAL A 30 -2.19 -34.93 16.41
CA VAL A 30 -2.05 -34.48 15.01
C VAL A 30 -2.60 -33.06 14.79
N GLY A 31 -3.44 -32.55 15.70
CA GLY A 31 -4.05 -31.21 15.61
C GLY A 31 -3.20 -30.04 16.13
N CYS A 32 -2.02 -30.30 16.71
CA CYS A 32 -1.16 -29.29 17.34
C CYS A 32 0.18 -29.08 16.61
N GLY A 33 0.21 -29.23 15.29
CA GLY A 33 1.33 -28.71 14.49
C GLY A 33 1.36 -27.18 14.57
N PRO A 34 2.54 -26.53 14.49
CA PRO A 34 2.61 -25.08 14.31
C PRO A 34 1.77 -24.75 13.09
N ARG A 35 0.71 -23.95 13.26
CA ARG A 35 0.02 -23.34 12.13
C ARG A 35 1.06 -22.45 11.48
N GLU A 36 1.63 -22.90 10.37
CA GLU A 36 2.45 -22.05 9.51
C GLU A 36 1.63 -20.77 9.32
N PRO A 37 2.15 -19.59 9.71
CA PRO A 37 1.40 -18.37 9.54
C PRO A 37 1.02 -18.34 8.07
N ALA A 38 -0.29 -18.30 7.80
CA ALA A 38 -0.77 -18.25 6.43
C ALA A 38 -0.06 -17.05 5.81
N THR A 39 0.93 -17.31 4.95
CA THR A 39 1.62 -16.26 4.22
C THR A 39 0.52 -15.60 3.41
N PRO A 40 0.18 -14.34 3.69
CA PRO A 40 -0.86 -13.69 2.93
C PRO A 40 -0.38 -13.69 1.48
N HIS A 41 -1.10 -14.41 0.62
CA HIS A 41 -0.81 -14.48 -0.79
C HIS A 41 -1.34 -13.18 -1.40
N TYR A 42 -0.61 -12.08 -1.22
CA TYR A 42 -0.95 -10.82 -1.87
C TYR A 42 -0.69 -11.01 -3.36
N GLU A 43 -1.76 -11.11 -4.14
CA GLU A 43 -1.62 -11.25 -5.59
C GLU A 43 -0.98 -10.00 -6.17
N ASN A 44 -1.34 -8.80 -5.71
CA ASN A 44 -0.78 -7.55 -6.25
C ASN A 44 -0.57 -6.50 -5.15
N LEU A 45 0.42 -5.62 -5.34
CA LEU A 45 0.70 -4.48 -4.48
C LEU A 45 0.60 -3.19 -5.30
N VAL A 46 -0.28 -2.27 -4.91
CA VAL A 46 -0.42 -0.97 -5.55
C VAL A 46 -0.15 0.13 -4.54
N VAL A 47 0.75 1.05 -4.88
CA VAL A 47 1.02 2.26 -4.11
C VAL A 47 0.53 3.45 -4.92
N VAL A 48 -0.53 4.09 -4.43
CA VAL A 48 -1.02 5.37 -4.91
C VAL A 48 -0.46 6.47 -4.02
N LEU A 49 0.41 7.30 -4.56
CA LEU A 49 1.01 8.43 -3.85
C LEU A 49 0.48 9.75 -4.42
N VAL A 50 -0.19 10.54 -3.57
CA VAL A 50 -0.62 11.89 -3.91
C VAL A 50 0.33 12.89 -3.27
N ASP A 51 1.18 13.51 -4.08
CA ASP A 51 2.23 14.42 -3.63
C ASP A 51 1.62 15.72 -3.08
N THR A 52 2.15 16.19 -1.95
CA THR A 52 1.68 17.39 -1.22
C THR A 52 0.24 17.36 -0.70
N LEU A 53 -0.43 16.21 -0.73
CA LEU A 53 -1.76 16.05 -0.14
C LEU A 53 -1.71 16.17 1.39
N ARG A 54 -2.60 16.98 1.96
CA ARG A 54 -2.70 17.17 3.41
C ARG A 54 -3.93 16.46 3.95
N SER A 55 -3.79 15.83 5.12
CA SER A 55 -4.90 15.14 5.78
C SER A 55 -6.01 16.09 6.24
N ASP A 56 -5.69 17.33 6.61
CA ASP A 56 -6.69 18.33 7.03
C ASP A 56 -7.58 18.86 5.90
N HIS A 57 -7.34 18.43 4.66
CA HIS A 57 -8.18 18.69 3.49
C HIS A 57 -8.87 17.42 2.98
N LEU A 58 -9.02 16.38 3.81
CA LEU A 58 -9.68 15.13 3.44
C LEU A 58 -10.96 14.90 4.27
N PRO A 59 -12.11 14.58 3.64
CA PRO A 59 -13.36 14.31 4.37
C PRO A 59 -13.22 13.21 5.42
N SER A 60 -12.45 12.16 5.11
CA SER A 60 -12.21 11.04 6.02
C SER A 60 -11.43 11.40 7.28
N TYR A 61 -10.82 12.59 7.32
CA TYR A 61 -10.16 13.18 8.48
C TYR A 61 -10.97 14.33 9.11
N GLY A 62 -12.22 14.54 8.66
CA GLY A 62 -13.14 15.54 9.20
C GLY A 62 -13.16 16.88 8.45
N TYR A 63 -12.58 16.95 7.25
CA TYR A 63 -12.71 18.15 6.42
C TYR A 63 -14.15 18.33 5.92
N GLU A 64 -14.67 19.55 5.97
CA GLU A 64 -16.09 19.82 5.71
C GLU A 64 -16.48 19.72 4.23
N ARG A 65 -15.51 19.87 3.31
CA ARG A 65 -15.75 19.83 1.86
C ARG A 65 -15.47 18.45 1.31
N ASP A 66 -16.34 17.98 0.42
CA ASP A 66 -16.22 16.69 -0.25
C ASP A 66 -15.14 16.70 -1.36
N THR A 67 -13.89 16.78 -0.94
CA THR A 67 -12.74 16.96 -1.85
C THR A 67 -12.13 15.66 -2.33
N ALA A 68 -12.45 14.53 -1.69
CA ALA A 68 -11.89 13.22 -2.03
C ALA A 68 -12.87 12.09 -1.65
N PRO A 69 -14.08 12.05 -2.25
CA PRO A 69 -15.10 11.06 -1.90
C PRO A 69 -14.62 9.61 -2.05
N TYR A 70 -13.85 9.30 -3.11
CA TYR A 70 -13.30 7.96 -3.33
C TYR A 70 -12.24 7.57 -2.30
N LEU A 71 -11.46 8.52 -1.77
CA LEU A 71 -10.53 8.22 -0.67
C LEU A 71 -11.28 8.00 0.64
N ALA A 72 -12.41 8.67 0.84
CA ALA A 72 -13.26 8.44 2.00
C ALA A 72 -13.94 7.06 1.94
N GLU A 73 -14.40 6.63 0.77
CA GLU A 73 -14.90 5.26 0.53
C GLU A 73 -13.81 4.23 0.79
N LEU A 74 -12.61 4.41 0.22
CA LEU A 74 -11.46 3.51 0.45
C LEU A 74 -11.08 3.43 1.94
N ALA A 75 -11.14 4.56 2.66
CA ALA A 75 -10.88 4.58 4.09
C ALA A 75 -11.95 3.84 4.91
N ALA A 76 -13.21 3.83 4.46
CA ALA A 76 -14.32 3.13 5.11
C ALA A 76 -14.27 1.61 4.88
N GLU A 77 -13.75 1.18 3.73
CA GLU A 77 -13.58 -0.25 3.39
C GLU A 77 -12.24 -0.83 3.88
N GLY A 78 -11.28 0.03 4.17
CA GLY A 78 -9.92 -0.33 4.55
C GLY A 78 -9.54 0.04 5.98
N ILE A 79 -8.24 0.32 6.16
CA ILE A 79 -7.68 0.80 7.42
C ILE A 79 -7.13 2.20 7.19
N GLN A 80 -7.70 3.18 7.90
CA GLN A 80 -7.16 4.53 7.96
C GLN A 80 -6.22 4.67 9.17
N VAL A 81 -5.04 5.26 8.95
CA VAL A 81 -4.05 5.51 10.00
C VAL A 81 -3.59 6.95 10.00
N GLN A 82 -3.23 7.47 11.19
CA GLN A 82 -2.52 8.74 11.29
C GLN A 82 -1.05 8.54 10.94
N GLY A 83 -0.69 8.86 9.70
CA GLY A 83 0.68 8.74 9.17
C GLY A 83 1.48 10.04 9.30
N TYR A 84 2.81 9.91 9.43
CA TYR A 84 3.74 11.04 9.43
C TYR A 84 4.76 10.88 8.32
N SER A 85 4.96 11.93 7.52
CA SER A 85 6.03 11.96 6.54
C SER A 85 7.38 12.20 7.22
N ALA A 86 8.41 11.46 6.83
CA ALA A 86 9.75 11.61 7.41
C ALA A 86 10.48 12.89 6.97
N SER A 87 9.92 13.61 5.99
CA SER A 87 10.42 14.89 5.51
C SER A 87 9.28 15.74 4.94
N SER A 88 9.50 17.05 4.85
CA SER A 88 8.61 17.96 4.12
C SER A 88 8.92 18.05 2.63
N TRP A 89 9.94 17.33 2.14
CA TRP A 89 10.41 17.39 0.76
C TRP A 89 10.19 16.07 0.01
N THR A 90 9.56 16.12 -1.17
CA THR A 90 9.14 14.95 -1.96
C THR A 90 10.24 13.89 -2.09
N LYS A 91 11.44 14.27 -2.56
CA LYS A 91 12.51 13.30 -2.83
C LYS A 91 12.90 12.53 -1.57
N ALA A 92 12.99 13.23 -0.44
CA ALA A 92 13.35 12.62 0.83
C ALA A 92 12.22 11.76 1.39
N SER A 93 10.97 12.21 1.30
CA SER A 93 9.81 11.45 1.77
C SER A 93 9.59 10.17 0.94
N VAL A 94 9.70 10.25 -0.39
CA VAL A 94 9.57 9.09 -1.27
C VAL A 94 10.77 8.14 -1.12
N GLY A 95 11.97 8.69 -0.95
CA GLY A 95 13.15 7.89 -0.57
C GLY A 95 12.90 7.08 0.69
N THR A 96 12.29 7.67 1.72
CA THR A 96 11.92 6.95 2.94
C THR A 96 10.87 5.88 2.68
N LEU A 97 9.78 6.22 1.98
CA LEU A 97 8.69 5.29 1.67
C LEU A 97 9.19 4.02 0.98
N LEU A 98 10.03 4.18 -0.04
CA LEU A 98 10.44 3.07 -0.91
C LEU A 98 11.69 2.32 -0.41
N THR A 99 12.40 2.84 0.58
CA THR A 99 13.58 2.15 1.16
C THR A 99 13.33 1.63 2.57
N GLY A 100 12.31 2.14 3.27
CA GLY A 100 12.10 1.89 4.69
C GLY A 100 13.14 2.54 5.60
N LEU A 101 13.98 3.44 5.08
CA LEU A 101 15.05 4.11 5.81
C LEU A 101 14.75 5.60 6.00
N TYR A 102 15.17 6.18 7.13
CA TYR A 102 15.07 7.63 7.31
C TYR A 102 15.97 8.42 6.32
N PRO A 103 15.71 9.71 6.09
CA PRO A 103 16.49 10.53 5.16
C PRO A 103 17.99 10.52 5.39
N GLN A 104 18.42 10.52 6.66
CA GLN A 104 19.84 10.45 7.04
C GLN A 104 20.50 9.11 6.68
N ARG A 105 19.72 8.09 6.33
CA ARG A 105 20.23 6.76 5.95
C ARG A 105 20.17 6.52 4.46
N HIS A 106 19.11 6.96 3.77
CA HIS A 106 19.03 6.82 2.31
C HIS A 106 19.70 7.97 1.54
N GLN A 107 20.06 9.08 2.20
CA GLN A 107 20.86 10.20 1.67
C GLN A 107 20.28 11.01 0.48
N ALA A 108 19.15 10.60 -0.12
CA ALA A 108 18.38 11.42 -1.07
C ALA A 108 17.65 12.62 -0.41
N ILE A 109 18.39 13.59 0.13
CA ILE A 109 17.84 14.68 0.98
C ILE A 109 17.65 15.98 0.19
N SER A 110 18.64 16.34 -0.62
CA SER A 110 18.75 17.64 -1.30
C SER A 110 18.30 17.58 -2.78
N ARG A 111 18.30 18.74 -3.44
CA ARG A 111 17.96 18.84 -4.87
C ARG A 111 18.93 18.08 -5.76
N SER A 112 20.22 18.09 -5.44
CA SER A 112 21.28 17.44 -6.22
C SER A 112 21.48 15.97 -5.87
N ASP A 113 21.00 15.52 -4.71
CA ASP A 113 21.24 14.15 -4.26
C ASP A 113 20.46 13.14 -5.12
N SER A 114 21.07 11.99 -5.35
CA SER A 114 20.42 10.81 -5.92
C SER A 114 20.28 9.74 -4.86
N LEU A 115 19.31 8.85 -5.02
CA LEU A 115 19.21 7.64 -4.20
C LEU A 115 20.39 6.72 -4.54
N PRO A 116 21.30 6.41 -3.59
CA PRO A 116 22.45 5.55 -3.88
C PRO A 116 22.01 4.13 -4.27
N ALA A 117 22.74 3.51 -5.20
CA ALA A 117 22.40 2.21 -5.76
C ALA A 117 22.48 1.07 -4.72
N GLU A 118 23.32 1.24 -3.70
CA GLU A 118 23.58 0.25 -2.64
C GLU A 118 22.47 0.22 -1.58
N VAL A 119 21.62 1.26 -1.52
CA VAL A 119 20.51 1.32 -0.56
C VAL A 119 19.45 0.28 -0.93
N PRO A 120 18.91 -0.53 0.00
CA PRO A 120 17.77 -1.40 -0.30
C PRO A 120 16.55 -0.61 -0.81
N TYR A 121 15.83 -1.15 -1.80
CA TYR A 121 14.71 -0.45 -2.44
C TYR A 121 13.61 -1.41 -2.82
N LEU A 122 12.39 -1.06 -2.43
CA LEU A 122 11.21 -1.91 -2.47
C LEU A 122 10.96 -2.53 -3.86
N PRO A 123 10.96 -1.76 -4.98
CA PRO A 123 10.75 -2.34 -6.32
C PRO A 123 11.78 -3.42 -6.67
N GLN A 124 13.05 -3.18 -6.36
CA GLN A 124 14.14 -4.13 -6.62
C GLN A 124 14.01 -5.39 -5.75
N VAL A 125 13.59 -5.23 -4.49
CA VAL A 125 13.32 -6.37 -3.60
C VAL A 125 12.14 -7.20 -4.13
N LEU A 126 11.04 -6.55 -4.53
CA LEU A 126 9.85 -7.23 -5.06
C LEU A 126 10.13 -7.95 -6.38
N ALA A 127 10.85 -7.30 -7.30
CA ALA A 127 11.30 -7.91 -8.55
C ALA A 127 12.12 -9.19 -8.29
N GLY A 128 13.01 -9.16 -7.28
CA GLY A 128 13.77 -10.33 -6.84
C GLY A 128 12.91 -11.49 -6.27
N HIS A 129 11.66 -11.22 -5.92
CA HIS A 129 10.67 -12.20 -5.43
C HIS A 129 9.59 -12.53 -6.47
N GLY A 130 9.83 -12.21 -7.75
CA GLY A 130 8.95 -12.59 -8.85
C GLY A 130 7.81 -11.62 -9.15
N PHE A 131 7.85 -10.39 -8.61
CA PHE A 131 6.86 -9.38 -8.97
C PHE A 131 7.20 -8.72 -10.31
N SER A 132 6.22 -8.61 -11.20
CA SER A 132 6.25 -7.63 -12.30
C SER A 132 6.17 -6.23 -11.69
N THR A 133 7.01 -5.28 -12.10
CA THR A 133 7.13 -3.99 -11.39
C THR A 133 6.99 -2.82 -12.35
N ALA A 134 6.02 -1.94 -12.10
CA ALA A 134 5.80 -0.76 -12.93
C ALA A 134 5.66 0.52 -12.11
N ALA A 135 6.05 1.64 -12.72
CA ALA A 135 5.80 2.96 -12.16
C ALA A 135 5.40 3.98 -13.22
N TYR A 136 4.45 4.85 -12.85
CA TYR A 136 4.23 6.13 -13.51
C TYR A 136 4.49 7.27 -12.54
N VAL A 137 5.59 7.99 -12.78
CA VAL A 137 6.08 9.06 -11.92
C VAL A 137 5.71 10.44 -12.46
N GLY A 138 4.82 11.14 -11.75
CA GLY A 138 4.45 12.53 -12.06
C GLY A 138 5.46 13.58 -11.59
N ASN A 139 6.32 13.26 -10.61
CA ASN A 139 7.31 14.21 -10.07
C ASN A 139 8.74 13.90 -10.51
N LYS A 140 9.36 14.80 -11.28
CA LYS A 140 10.74 14.64 -11.77
C LYS A 140 11.82 14.49 -10.69
N ASN A 141 11.55 14.91 -9.46
CA ASN A 141 12.49 14.73 -8.35
C ASN A 141 12.61 13.27 -7.90
N VAL A 142 11.65 12.42 -8.31
CA VAL A 142 11.62 10.96 -8.10
C VAL A 142 11.88 10.25 -9.44
N GLY A 143 12.66 10.90 -10.31
CA GLY A 143 12.93 10.42 -11.64
C GLY A 143 14.16 9.55 -11.76
N TRP A 144 14.34 8.99 -12.95
CA TRP A 144 15.53 8.24 -13.39
C TRP A 144 16.87 9.00 -13.17
N ALA A 145 16.87 10.33 -13.30
CA ALA A 145 18.06 11.15 -13.05
C ALA A 145 18.57 11.08 -11.60
N PHE A 146 17.72 10.58 -10.68
CA PHE A 146 18.00 10.49 -9.26
C PHE A 146 17.99 9.04 -8.73
N GLY A 147 18.00 8.02 -9.59
CA GLY A 147 18.15 6.61 -9.20
C GLY A 147 16.87 5.92 -8.69
N PHE A 148 15.69 6.47 -8.99
CA PHE A 148 14.39 5.90 -8.56
C PHE A 148 13.82 4.86 -9.54
N GLU A 149 14.42 4.68 -10.72
CA GLU A 149 13.99 3.76 -11.76
C GLU A 149 14.39 2.31 -11.51
N ARG A 150 15.37 2.07 -10.64
CA ARG A 150 15.93 0.73 -10.42
C ARG A 150 14.90 -0.25 -9.87
N GLY A 151 14.93 -1.47 -10.38
CA GLY A 151 14.04 -2.54 -9.93
C GLY A 151 12.61 -2.46 -10.47
N TYR A 152 12.30 -1.49 -11.34
CA TYR A 152 11.08 -1.50 -12.15
C TYR A 152 11.37 -2.16 -13.52
N SER A 153 10.50 -3.08 -13.96
CA SER A 153 10.51 -3.58 -15.34
C SER A 153 9.98 -2.54 -16.33
N GLU A 154 9.03 -1.71 -15.90
CA GLU A 154 8.44 -0.62 -16.69
C GLU A 154 8.48 0.68 -15.87
N PHE A 155 9.24 1.69 -16.31
CA PHE A 155 9.35 2.97 -15.58
C PHE A 155 9.07 4.14 -16.51
N TYR A 156 7.96 4.83 -16.25
CA TYR A 156 7.57 6.03 -16.98
C TYR A 156 7.66 7.24 -16.08
N GLN A 157 8.21 8.31 -16.60
CA GLN A 157 8.25 9.60 -15.93
C GLN A 157 7.68 10.67 -16.86
N TYR A 158 6.79 11.51 -16.33
CA TYR A 158 6.34 12.69 -17.04
C TYR A 158 7.49 13.69 -17.24
N ARG A 159 7.71 14.10 -18.49
CA ARG A 159 8.84 14.96 -18.93
C ARG A 159 8.49 16.39 -19.36
N PRO A 160 7.25 16.77 -19.71
CA PRO A 160 6.94 18.15 -20.06
C PRO A 160 7.32 19.18 -19.00
N ALA A 161 7.43 20.45 -19.42
CA ALA A 161 7.84 21.56 -18.57
C ALA A 161 6.81 21.91 -17.49
N SER A 162 5.54 21.58 -17.71
CA SER A 162 4.43 21.77 -16.78
C SER A 162 4.23 20.57 -15.85
N LYS A 163 3.29 20.68 -14.93
CA LYS A 163 2.78 19.58 -14.10
C LYS A 163 1.99 18.58 -14.97
N VAL A 164 1.96 17.30 -14.59
CA VAL A 164 1.04 16.30 -15.17
C VAL A 164 -0.28 16.32 -14.44
N ASP A 165 -1.38 16.15 -15.18
CA ASP A 165 -2.73 16.10 -14.61
C ASP A 165 -3.10 14.65 -14.25
N ALA A 166 -3.91 14.49 -13.19
CA ALA A 166 -4.34 13.21 -12.65
C ALA A 166 -4.91 12.24 -13.70
N PRO A 167 -5.75 12.65 -14.67
CA PRO A 167 -6.28 11.72 -15.67
C PRO A 167 -5.18 11.02 -16.47
N VAL A 168 -4.09 11.74 -16.81
CA VAL A 168 -2.96 11.14 -17.52
C VAL A 168 -2.23 10.12 -16.64
N VAL A 169 -2.03 10.43 -15.36
CA VAL A 169 -1.42 9.48 -14.40
C VAL A 169 -2.29 8.23 -14.26
N THR A 170 -3.61 8.39 -14.13
CA THR A 170 -4.57 7.29 -14.02
C THR A 170 -4.57 6.42 -15.27
N ASP A 171 -4.80 6.99 -16.46
CA ASP A 171 -4.87 6.23 -17.71
C ASP A 171 -3.58 5.44 -17.97
N ARG A 172 -2.43 6.06 -17.69
CA ARG A 172 -1.14 5.41 -17.87
C ARG A 172 -0.89 4.33 -16.83
N SER A 173 -1.28 4.55 -15.58
CA SER A 173 -1.13 3.54 -14.52
C SER A 173 -2.03 2.33 -14.76
N LEU A 174 -3.26 2.53 -15.23
CA LEU A 174 -4.18 1.45 -15.64
C LEU A 174 -3.63 0.68 -16.85
N SER A 175 -3.18 1.39 -17.88
CA SER A 175 -2.56 0.76 -19.05
C SER A 175 -1.30 -0.04 -18.70
N LEU A 176 -0.53 0.37 -17.69
CA LEU A 176 0.58 -0.42 -17.17
C LEU A 176 0.05 -1.66 -16.46
N ALA A 177 -0.91 -1.50 -15.55
CA ALA A 177 -1.50 -2.61 -14.79
C ALA A 177 -2.06 -3.72 -15.70
N ASP A 178 -2.77 -3.35 -16.78
CA ASP A 178 -3.33 -4.28 -17.76
C ASP A 178 -2.27 -5.15 -18.46
N GLY A 179 -1.02 -4.67 -18.52
CA GLY A 179 0.11 -5.38 -19.12
C GLY A 179 0.98 -6.16 -18.15
N LEU A 180 0.71 -6.12 -16.83
CA LEU A 180 1.52 -6.80 -15.83
C LEU A 180 0.95 -8.18 -15.50
N GLU A 181 1.84 -9.17 -15.45
CA GLU A 181 1.52 -10.50 -14.95
C GLU A 181 1.58 -10.52 -13.41
N PRO A 182 0.55 -11.06 -12.72
CA PRO A 182 0.61 -11.25 -11.29
C PRO A 182 1.71 -12.26 -10.84
N PRO A 183 2.36 -12.05 -9.68
CA PRO A 183 2.12 -10.91 -8.82
C PRO A 183 2.76 -9.63 -9.37
N PHE A 184 2.10 -8.48 -9.19
CA PHE A 184 2.67 -7.20 -9.64
C PHE A 184 2.75 -6.14 -8.56
N PHE A 185 3.70 -5.22 -8.75
CA PHE A 185 3.84 -3.99 -8.01
C PHE A 185 3.65 -2.79 -8.93
N LEU A 186 2.72 -1.90 -8.59
CA LEU A 186 2.47 -0.66 -9.34
C LEU A 186 2.63 0.56 -8.44
N TYR A 187 3.46 1.51 -8.86
CA TYR A 187 3.61 2.81 -8.20
C TYR A 187 3.02 3.93 -9.08
N ALA A 188 1.94 4.56 -8.63
CA ALA A 188 1.28 5.67 -9.30
C ALA A 188 1.46 6.96 -8.50
N HIS A 189 2.12 7.97 -9.08
CA HIS A 189 2.51 9.19 -8.38
C HIS A 189 1.81 10.42 -8.99
N TYR A 190 0.79 10.88 -8.28
CA TYR A 190 -0.02 12.06 -8.59
C TYR A 190 0.61 13.31 -8.00
N VAL A 191 0.48 14.45 -8.69
CA VAL A 191 1.09 15.73 -8.28
C VAL A 191 0.10 16.90 -8.30
N ASP A 192 -1.18 16.65 -8.56
CA ASP A 192 -2.22 17.67 -8.75
C ASP A 192 -2.32 18.69 -7.61
N PRO A 193 -2.15 18.33 -6.32
CA PRO A 193 -2.13 19.32 -5.24
C PRO A 193 -0.88 20.22 -5.19
N HIS A 194 0.06 20.05 -6.11
CA HIS A 194 1.24 20.90 -6.22
C HIS A 194 0.93 22.19 -7.01
N ASP A 195 1.56 23.30 -6.62
CA ASP A 195 1.58 24.53 -7.40
C ASP A 195 2.18 24.29 -8.81
N PRO A 196 1.61 24.87 -9.89
CA PRO A 196 0.40 25.71 -9.92
C PRO A 196 -0.88 24.90 -9.73
N TYR A 197 -1.78 25.40 -8.89
CA TYR A 197 -3.09 24.79 -8.64
C TYR A 197 -3.97 24.90 -9.88
N LYS A 198 -4.39 23.74 -10.38
CA LYS A 198 -5.24 23.61 -11.56
C LYS A 198 -6.33 22.59 -11.24
N PRO A 199 -7.52 23.03 -10.85
CA PRO A 199 -8.65 22.13 -10.69
C PRO A 199 -9.08 21.52 -12.02
N ALA A 200 -9.78 20.39 -11.95
CA ALA A 200 -10.50 19.87 -13.10
C ALA A 200 -11.61 20.84 -13.51
N GLU A 201 -11.86 20.98 -14.81
CA GLU A 201 -12.86 21.93 -15.35
C GLU A 201 -14.28 21.65 -14.86
N ASP A 202 -14.58 20.39 -14.53
CA ASP A 202 -15.85 19.91 -14.01
C ASP A 202 -15.90 19.82 -12.47
N TRP A 203 -14.88 20.33 -11.78
CA TRP A 203 -14.85 20.29 -10.32
C TRP A 203 -15.92 21.22 -9.72
N PRO A 204 -16.87 20.70 -8.93
CA PRO A 204 -18.09 21.42 -8.57
C PRO A 204 -17.94 22.48 -7.46
N ASP A 205 -16.74 23.06 -7.28
CA ASP A 205 -16.47 24.02 -6.19
C ASP A 205 -16.27 25.47 -6.70
N PRO A 206 -17.11 26.44 -6.31
CA PRO A 206 -16.98 27.84 -6.72
C PRO A 206 -15.75 28.56 -6.13
N GLU A 207 -15.12 28.08 -5.05
CA GLU A 207 -13.88 28.69 -4.53
C GLU A 207 -12.63 28.29 -5.31
N VAL A 208 -12.72 27.19 -6.04
CA VAL A 208 -11.65 26.70 -6.90
C VAL A 208 -11.45 27.62 -8.12
N GLU A 209 -12.52 28.24 -8.62
CA GLU A 209 -12.44 29.36 -9.58
C GLU A 209 -11.71 30.57 -8.97
N ALA A 210 -11.88 30.82 -7.68
CA ALA A 210 -11.24 31.94 -6.97
C ALA A 210 -9.74 31.68 -6.69
N LEU A 211 -9.34 30.43 -6.40
CA LEU A 211 -7.92 30.05 -6.23
C LEU A 211 -7.14 30.06 -7.56
N ALA A 212 -7.78 29.67 -8.68
CA ALA A 212 -7.18 29.84 -10.00
C ALA A 212 -6.86 31.32 -10.32
N ALA A 213 -7.62 32.26 -9.73
CA ALA A 213 -7.40 33.71 -9.86
C ALA A 213 -6.34 34.26 -8.88
N VAL A 214 -5.99 33.53 -7.81
CA VAL A 214 -4.98 33.92 -6.81
C VAL A 214 -3.70 33.12 -7.04
N GLN A 215 -2.95 33.49 -8.08
CA GLN A 215 -1.53 33.09 -8.18
C GLN A 215 -0.79 33.63 -6.94
N PRO A 216 -0.17 32.79 -6.10
CA PRO A 216 0.59 33.28 -4.97
C PRO A 216 1.80 34.08 -5.48
N ARG A 217 1.90 35.36 -5.13
CA ARG A 217 3.10 36.19 -5.32
C ARG A 217 4.21 35.79 -4.34
N PHE A 218 4.55 34.51 -4.27
CA PHE A 218 5.64 34.05 -3.42
C PHE A 218 6.68 33.34 -4.27
N PHE A 219 7.92 33.80 -4.12
CA PHE A 219 9.12 33.56 -4.94
C PHE A 219 9.29 34.44 -6.19
N GLN A 220 9.31 35.77 -5.99
CA GLN A 220 10.30 36.62 -6.66
C GLN A 220 11.38 36.97 -5.63
N GLY A 221 12.51 36.28 -5.70
CA GLY A 221 13.71 36.52 -4.91
C GLY A 221 14.90 35.93 -5.63
#